data_AF-A0A967UPH7-F1
#
_entry.id   AF-A0A967UPH7-F1
#
_cell.length_a   1.000
_cell.length_b   1.000
_cell.length_c   1.000
_cell.angle_alpha   90.00
_cell.angle_beta   90.00
_cell.angle_gamma   90.00
#
_symmetry.space_group_name_H-M   'P 1'
#
loop_
_entity.id
_entity.type
_entity.pdbx_description
1 polymer ?
#
loop_
_entity_poly.entity_id
_entity_poly.type
_entity_poly.pdbx_seq_one_letter_code
_entity_poly.pdbx_strand_id
1 'polypeptide(L)' 'AIAEDRSADLLAIGSDGYICNDRVVVGRVAREILTRSPMPVLATPVTTHMEGDVTDLARIESVA' A
#
# COMPACT_ATOMS: atom_id res chain seq x y z
N ALA A 1 -11.12 -15.55 2.88
CA ALA A 1 -10.76 -14.82 1.64
C ALA A 1 -9.40 -15.32 1.16
N ILE A 2 -9.07 -15.27 -0.13
CA ILE A 2 -7.90 -15.94 -0.75
C ILE A 2 -6.59 -15.80 0.07
N ALA A 3 -6.33 -14.65 0.71
CA ALA A 3 -5.14 -14.46 1.54
C ALA A 3 -5.08 -15.38 2.79
N GLU A 4 -6.22 -15.61 3.46
CA GLU A 4 -6.33 -16.54 4.59
C GLU A 4 -6.16 -17.99 4.12
N ASP A 5 -6.78 -18.34 3.00
CA ASP A 5 -6.66 -19.69 2.40
C ASP A 5 -5.20 -20.00 2.00
N ARG A 6 -4.43 -18.96 1.71
CA ARG A 6 -3.00 -19.04 1.38
C ARG A 6 -2.10 -18.95 2.61
N SER A 7 -2.66 -18.77 3.81
CA SER A 7 -1.90 -18.54 5.05
C SER A 7 -0.85 -17.44 4.87
N ALA A 8 -1.22 -16.35 4.19
CA ALA A 8 -0.31 -15.24 3.96
C ALA A 8 -0.04 -14.49 5.28
N ASP A 9 1.21 -14.14 5.54
CA ASP A 9 1.58 -13.34 6.73
C ASP A 9 1.42 -11.82 6.49
N LEU A 10 1.30 -11.40 5.22
CA LEU A 10 1.22 -10.00 4.80
C LEU A 10 0.46 -9.87 3.47
N LEU A 11 -0.40 -8.85 3.38
CA LEU A 11 -1.05 -8.44 2.12
C LEU A 11 -0.42 -7.14 1.60
N ALA A 12 0.21 -7.19 0.42
CA ALA A 12 0.73 -6.00 -0.27
C ALA A 12 -0.24 -5.52 -1.36
N ILE A 13 -0.58 -4.22 -1.33
CA ILE A 13 -1.49 -3.59 -2.31
C ILE A 13 -0.95 -2.24 -2.79
N GLY A 14 -1.19 -1.93 -4.06
CA GLY A 14 -1.11 -0.55 -4.56
C GLY A 14 -2.38 0.23 -4.20
N SER A 15 -2.24 1.50 -3.88
CA SER A 15 -3.35 2.42 -3.61
C SER A 15 -3.21 3.67 -4.47
N ASP A 16 -4.27 4.02 -5.18
CA ASP A 16 -4.44 5.33 -5.84
C ASP A 16 -4.74 6.42 -4.79
N GLY A 17 -3.80 6.58 -3.86
CA GLY A 17 -3.88 7.50 -2.73
C GLY A 17 -2.99 8.72 -2.92
N TYR A 18 -3.30 9.78 -2.19
CA TYR A 18 -2.55 11.04 -2.23
C TYR A 18 -2.45 11.64 -0.82
N ILE A 19 -1.53 12.57 -0.64
CA ILE A 19 -1.39 13.33 0.61
C ILE A 19 -2.17 14.65 0.45
N CYS A 20 -3.02 14.97 1.43
CA CYS A 20 -3.80 16.20 1.46
C CYS A 20 -3.80 16.78 2.88
N ASN A 21 -3.35 18.03 3.04
CA ASN A 21 -3.26 18.71 4.34
C ASN A 21 -2.61 17.82 5.41
N ASP A 22 -1.43 17.26 5.10
CA ASP A 22 -0.66 16.35 5.95
C ASP A 22 -1.38 15.04 6.33
N ARG A 23 -2.45 14.67 5.61
CA ARG A 23 -3.18 13.41 5.79
C ARG A 23 -2.99 12.50 4.58
N VAL A 24 -2.80 11.21 4.86
CA VAL A 24 -2.81 10.18 3.82
C VAL A 24 -4.25 9.82 3.47
N VAL A 25 -4.62 10.03 2.22
CA VAL A 25 -5.91 9.58 1.64
C VAL A 25 -5.64 8.35 0.79
N VAL A 26 -6.41 7.28 1.02
CA VAL A 26 -6.28 6.03 0.27
C VAL A 26 -7.48 5.81 -0.65
N GLY A 27 -7.27 5.06 -1.73
CA GLY A 27 -8.32 4.71 -2.67
C GLY A 27 -9.40 3.82 -2.04
N ARG A 28 -10.57 3.73 -2.68
CA ARG A 28 -11.74 3.00 -2.14
C ARG A 28 -11.42 1.54 -1.80
N VAL A 29 -10.70 0.84 -2.68
CA VAL A 29 -10.34 -0.56 -2.47
C VAL A 29 -9.40 -0.71 -1.28
N ALA A 30 -8.35 0.12 -1.23
CA ALA A 30 -7.42 0.13 -0.11
C ALA A 30 -8.12 0.44 1.23
N ARG A 31 -9.07 1.38 1.25
CA ARG A 31 -9.87 1.69 2.45
C ARG A 31 -10.65 0.48 2.96
N GLU A 32 -11.31 -0.24 2.05
CA GLU A 32 -12.08 -1.43 2.39
C GLU A 32 -11.19 -2.55 2.94
N ILE A 33 -10.05 -2.79 2.28
CA ILE A 33 -9.07 -3.79 2.70
C ILE A 33 -8.49 -3.44 4.06
N LEU A 34 -8.01 -2.20 4.25
CA LEU A 34 -7.41 -1.76 5.53
C LEU A 34 -8.40 -1.85 6.70
N THR A 35 -9.69 -1.64 6.43
CA THR A 35 -10.74 -1.71 7.48
C THR A 35 -11.07 -3.15 7.87
N ARG A 36 -10.94 -4.11 6.95
CA ARG A 36 -11.47 -5.47 7.12
C ARG A 36 -10.41 -6.56 7.16
N SER A 37 -9.16 -6.24 6.82
CA SER A 37 -8.10 -7.23 6.74
C SER A 37 -7.83 -7.84 8.12
N PRO A 38 -7.86 -9.18 8.25
CA PRO A 38 -7.49 -9.86 9.49
C PRO A 38 -5.97 -9.92 9.71
N MET A 39 -5.18 -9.51 8.70
CA MET A 39 -3.73 -9.60 8.68
C MET A 39 -3.09 -8.25 8.31
N PRO A 40 -1.80 -8.06 8.62
CA PRO A 40 -1.07 -6.86 8.23
C PRO A 40 -1.20 -6.53 6.74
N VAL A 41 -1.35 -5.25 6.42
CA VAL A 41 -1.46 -4.75 5.05
C VAL A 41 -0.40 -3.70 4.79
N LEU A 42 0.42 -3.91 3.75
CA LEU A 42 1.33 -2.92 3.20
C LEU A 42 0.63 -2.23 2.02
N ALA A 43 0.20 -0.99 2.22
CA ALA A 43 -0.40 -0.17 1.16
C ALA A 43 0.64 0.84 0.65
N THR A 44 1.00 0.74 -0.63
CA THR A 44 1.91 1.72 -1.27
C THR A 44 1.11 2.71 -2.11
N PRO A 45 1.34 4.02 -1.99
CA PRO A 45 0.78 4.98 -2.94
C PRO A 45 1.32 4.70 -4.34
N VAL A 46 0.50 4.92 -5.37
CA VAL A 46 0.96 4.93 -6.75
C VAL A 46 1.89 6.12 -6.92
N THR A 47 3.19 5.86 -6.96
CA THR A 47 4.18 6.82 -7.44
C THR A 47 4.47 6.45 -8.89
N THR A 48 4.09 7.31 -9.84
CA THR A 48 4.47 7.12 -11.24
C THR A 48 5.95 7.45 -11.40
N HIS A 49 6.81 6.53 -10.99
CA HIS A 49 8.21 6.49 -11.41
C HIS A 49 8.32 5.42 -12.50
N MET A 50 8.11 5.84 -13.75
CA MET A 50 8.40 5.01 -14.92
C MET A 50 9.85 5.26 -15.33
N GLU A 51 10.81 4.92 -14.47
CA GLU A 51 12.22 4.78 -14.84
C GLU A 51 12.98 4.03 -13.74
N GLY A 52 13.50 2.84 -14.08
CA GLY A 52 14.47 2.12 -13.25
C GLY A 52 13.96 0.82 -12.63
N ASP A 53 14.84 -0.18 -12.66
CA ASP A 53 14.71 -1.54 -12.14
C ASP A 53 14.08 -1.63 -10.74
N VAL A 54 13.37 -2.71 -10.43
CA VAL A 54 12.55 -2.92 -9.21
C VAL A 54 13.40 -3.01 -7.92
N THR A 55 14.69 -2.68 -7.99
CA THR A 55 15.68 -2.81 -6.93
C THR A 55 15.82 -1.57 -6.04
N ASP A 56 15.24 -0.42 -6.40
CA ASP A 56 15.41 0.85 -5.64
C ASP A 56 14.27 1.13 -4.64
N LEU A 57 13.93 0.15 -3.81
CA LEU A 57 12.97 0.31 -2.69
C LEU A 57 13.53 1.14 -1.51
N ALA A 58 14.75 1.66 -1.63
CA ALA A 58 15.45 2.37 -0.56
C ALA A 58 14.91 3.79 -0.27
N ARG A 59 13.91 4.29 -1.01
CA ARG A 59 13.45 5.69 -0.91
C ARG A 59 12.18 5.95 -0.09
N ILE A 60 11.66 4.99 0.65
CA ILE A 60 10.56 5.26 1.61
C ILE A 60 11.12 5.93 2.89
N GLU A 61 11.90 6.99 2.74
CA GLU A 61 12.30 7.91 3.80
C GLU A 61 11.75 9.30 3.48
N SER A 62 10.42 9.47 3.53
CA SER A 62 9.79 10.80 3.66
C SER A 62 8.30 10.65 3.92
N VAL A 63 7.95 10.02 5.04
CA VAL A 63 6.72 10.39 5.74
C VAL A 63 7.12 10.64 7.18
N ALA A 64 7.64 11.85 7.41
CA ALA A 64 7.81 12.45 8.72
C ALA A 64 6.86 13.65 8.80
#